data_AF-A0AAW3W3L4-F1
#
_entry.id   AF-A0AAW3W3L4-F1
#
_cell.length_a   1.000
_cell.length_b   1.000
_cell.length_c   1.000
_cell.angle_alpha   90.00
_cell.angle_beta   90.00
_cell.angle_gamma   90.00
#
_symmetry.space_group_name_H-M   'P 1'
#
loop_
_entity.id
_entity.type
_entity.pdbx_description
1 polymer ?
#
loop_
_entity_poly.entity_id
_entity_poly.type
_entity_poly.pdbx_seq_one_letter_code
_entity_poly.pdbx_strand_id
1 'polypeptide(L)'
;MNIKKRLTVLSVLMVLILIPGLNVQAATSDTNMTSNIGWKNESGVWYYYKSDNTKAIGWIRPDNNWYYLNEDDGKMKTGWVKDKGNWYYMDESGAMVKGWKQLDGDWYFLTDSGAMATGIQNDGSNLYYFKDSGVMATNSGWNKINDKWYYFDKGGKIHIGWIKNNNKWYYLKTDGSMVTGINKIDGTTYKFTDSGDMETGWITINNNWYYFNNDGSMATGWAYLNGVWYYLEKDTGKMLTNTTKDGYKIGSDGKRYEDSSQNTSGPSGSGSASNQSSTGSSSSSGSTSGQSPSGSSSSGSTPGQSSSGSSSSGNTLSKYYGIDISNYDGYIDFNSVKSSGVQLVYIKATEGTTFIDPYLQANYNGASSAGLKVGFYHFLVGTSAPETQADNFYNSIKDKRNDLKPMLDIEATGFDIMDYALRFIAEFKKVSNMDIGIYTYSSFISNLDGRLSNYPLWEANYNNTPFQNLPTNKIWFSRVGHQYSETGFVNGINHDVDLDEFTQGIFK
;
A
#
# COMPACT_ATOMS: atom_id res chain seq x y z
N MET A 1 42.43 -9.87 13.48
CA MET A 1 41.22 -9.63 14.30
C MET A 1 40.03 -10.04 13.45
N ASN A 2 39.63 -11.30 13.55
CA ASN A 2 38.62 -11.95 12.71
C ASN A 2 37.63 -12.65 13.65
N ILE A 3 36.42 -12.13 13.79
CA ILE A 3 35.34 -12.78 14.55
C ILE A 3 34.23 -13.14 13.55
N LYS A 4 34.17 -14.44 13.23
CA LYS A 4 33.04 -15.07 12.55
C LYS A 4 31.85 -15.13 13.52
N LYS A 5 30.73 -14.49 13.16
CA LYS A 5 29.43 -14.66 13.82
C LYS A 5 28.91 -16.08 13.55
N ARG A 6 28.58 -16.82 14.62
CA ARG A 6 27.83 -18.09 14.56
C ARG A 6 26.34 -17.78 14.71
N LEU A 7 25.56 -18.36 13.80
CA LEU A 7 24.11 -18.38 13.74
C LEU A 7 23.61 -19.50 14.67
N THR A 8 22.68 -19.21 15.58
CA THR A 8 22.08 -20.21 16.47
C THR A 8 20.71 -20.60 15.90
N VAL A 9 20.58 -21.82 15.40
CA VAL A 9 19.29 -22.45 15.10
C VAL A 9 18.92 -23.27 16.33
N LEU A 10 17.83 -22.90 17.01
CA LEU A 10 17.28 -23.65 18.13
C LEU A 10 16.43 -24.80 17.55
N SER A 11 16.98 -26.01 17.57
CA SER A 11 16.22 -27.26 17.38
C SER A 11 15.61 -27.66 18.72
N VAL A 12 14.28 -27.85 18.76
CA VAL A 12 13.58 -28.39 19.93
C VAL A 12 13.86 -29.89 20.01
N LEU A 13 14.58 -30.26 21.07
CA LEU A 13 14.97 -31.61 21.45
C LEU A 13 13.79 -32.28 22.18
N MET A 14 13.22 -33.34 21.62
CA MET A 14 12.27 -34.21 22.33
C MET A 14 13.06 -35.20 23.18
N VAL A 15 12.83 -35.16 24.50
CA VAL A 15 13.47 -36.01 25.51
C VAL A 15 12.93 -37.44 25.39
N LEU A 16 13.80 -38.41 25.11
CA LEU A 16 13.48 -39.84 25.18
C LEU A 16 13.97 -40.38 26.54
N ILE A 17 13.04 -40.73 27.43
CA ILE A 17 13.35 -41.46 28.66
C ILE A 17 13.49 -42.95 28.28
N LEU A 18 14.70 -43.49 28.45
CA LEU A 18 15.02 -44.91 28.25
C LEU A 18 14.47 -45.75 29.40
N ILE A 19 13.50 -46.62 29.11
CA ILE A 19 13.22 -47.83 29.89
C ILE A 19 13.95 -48.99 29.18
N PRO A 20 14.77 -49.80 29.86
CA PRO A 20 15.40 -50.96 29.24
C PRO A 20 14.41 -52.13 29.25
N GLY A 21 14.07 -52.62 28.05
CA GLY A 21 13.32 -53.87 27.89
C GLY A 21 11.87 -53.69 27.45
N LEU A 22 11.66 -53.24 26.22
CA LEU A 22 10.54 -53.70 25.38
C LEU A 22 10.98 -53.52 23.92
N ASN A 23 11.12 -54.63 23.19
CA ASN A 23 11.24 -54.59 21.73
C ASN A 23 9.90 -54.12 21.17
N VAL A 24 9.77 -52.82 20.93
CA VAL A 24 8.78 -52.29 20.00
C VAL A 24 9.57 -51.84 18.79
N GLN A 25 9.49 -52.64 17.74
CA GLN A 25 9.90 -52.24 16.41
C GLN A 25 9.09 -50.99 16.06
N ALA A 26 9.73 -49.82 16.14
CA ALA A 26 9.14 -48.58 15.69
C ALA A 26 8.80 -48.78 14.21
N ALA A 27 7.51 -48.86 13.89
CA ALA A 27 7.03 -48.80 12.52
C ALA A 27 7.43 -47.44 11.98
N THR A 28 8.55 -47.40 11.25
CA THR A 28 8.94 -46.27 10.44
C THR A 28 7.87 -46.10 9.38
N SER A 29 7.01 -45.11 9.53
CA SER A 29 6.09 -44.69 8.47
C SER A 29 6.93 -44.08 7.35
N ASP A 30 7.55 -44.92 6.53
CA ASP A 30 8.09 -44.52 5.23
C ASP A 30 6.90 -44.21 4.34
N THR A 31 6.46 -42.96 4.44
CA THR A 31 5.32 -42.45 3.71
C THR A 31 5.57 -42.45 2.20
N ASN A 32 6.82 -42.31 1.75
CA ASN A 32 7.21 -42.55 0.36
C ASN A 32 7.41 -44.06 0.11
N MET A 33 6.31 -44.79 -0.07
CA MET A 33 6.33 -46.25 -0.19
C MET A 33 6.38 -46.69 -1.66
N THR A 34 7.53 -47.16 -2.15
CA THR A 34 7.65 -47.80 -3.47
C THR A 34 7.43 -49.31 -3.38
N SER A 35 6.59 -49.87 -4.27
CA SER A 35 6.36 -51.32 -4.35
C SER A 35 6.42 -51.83 -5.78
N ASN A 36 6.95 -53.05 -5.96
CA ASN A 36 6.88 -53.79 -7.23
C ASN A 36 5.52 -54.46 -7.49
N ILE A 37 4.57 -54.41 -6.52
CA ILE A 37 3.19 -54.91 -6.67
C ILE A 37 2.23 -53.72 -6.77
N GLY A 38 2.22 -52.84 -5.76
CA GLY A 38 1.45 -51.61 -5.77
C GLY A 38 -0.07 -51.82 -5.69
N TRP A 39 -0.82 -50.96 -6.38
CA TRP A 39 -2.28 -50.93 -6.32
C TRP A 39 -2.94 -52.19 -6.91
N LYS A 40 -3.89 -52.76 -6.17
CA LYS A 40 -4.70 -53.91 -6.60
C LYS A 40 -6.17 -53.70 -6.27
N ASN A 41 -7.03 -53.91 -7.26
CA ASN A 41 -8.48 -53.90 -7.08
C ASN A 41 -8.97 -55.34 -6.83
N GLU A 42 -9.65 -55.55 -5.70
CA GLU A 42 -10.25 -56.83 -5.33
C GLU A 42 -11.75 -56.61 -5.15
N SER A 43 -12.54 -57.05 -6.14
CA SER A 43 -14.01 -56.93 -6.15
C SER A 43 -14.52 -55.49 -5.92
N GLY A 44 -13.89 -54.51 -6.57
CA GLY A 44 -14.27 -53.10 -6.48
C GLY A 44 -13.61 -52.33 -5.33
N VAL A 45 -12.83 -53.01 -4.48
CA VAL A 45 -12.12 -52.38 -3.35
C VAL A 45 -10.63 -52.29 -3.67
N TRP A 46 -10.07 -51.09 -3.53
CA TRP A 46 -8.65 -50.85 -3.76
C TRP A 46 -7.81 -51.11 -2.51
N TYR A 47 -6.66 -51.75 -2.73
CA TYR A 47 -5.61 -52.00 -1.75
C TYR A 47 -4.26 -51.61 -2.33
N TYR A 48 -3.31 -51.21 -1.50
CA TYR A 48 -1.91 -51.08 -1.91
C TYR A 48 -1.11 -52.23 -1.31
N TYR A 49 -0.52 -53.07 -2.16
CA TYR A 49 0.34 -54.18 -1.73
C TYR A 49 1.80 -53.71 -1.70
N LYS A 50 2.49 -54.03 -0.61
CA LYS A 50 3.94 -53.88 -0.47
C LYS A 50 4.66 -55.01 -1.22
N SER A 51 5.97 -54.85 -1.44
CA SER A 51 6.77 -55.83 -2.20
C SER A 51 6.89 -57.20 -1.53
N ASP A 52 6.58 -57.28 -0.23
CA ASP A 52 6.50 -58.51 0.57
C ASP A 52 5.12 -59.22 0.46
N ASN A 53 4.25 -58.75 -0.45
CA ASN A 53 2.89 -59.24 -0.67
C ASN A 53 1.91 -59.00 0.49
N THR A 54 2.25 -58.14 1.45
CA THR A 54 1.33 -57.69 2.50
C THR A 54 0.66 -56.36 2.15
N LYS A 55 -0.52 -56.09 2.69
CA LYS A 55 -1.28 -54.85 2.45
C LYS A 55 -0.69 -53.69 3.27
N ALA A 56 -0.58 -52.52 2.67
CA ALA A 56 -0.28 -51.29 3.38
C ALA A 56 -1.50 -50.80 4.18
N ILE A 57 -1.23 -50.10 5.27
CA ILE A 57 -2.22 -49.51 6.17
C ILE A 57 -1.79 -48.09 6.54
N GLY A 58 -2.75 -47.25 6.93
CA GLY A 58 -2.52 -45.84 7.26
C GLY A 58 -2.17 -44.99 6.05
N TRP A 59 -1.43 -43.90 6.29
CA TRP A 59 -1.00 -42.97 5.25
C TRP A 59 0.12 -43.54 4.38
N ILE A 60 -0.08 -43.48 3.06
CA ILE A 60 0.96 -43.76 2.07
C ILE A 60 1.03 -42.66 1.02
N ARG A 61 2.18 -42.54 0.38
CA ARG A 61 2.46 -41.64 -0.73
C ARG A 61 3.34 -42.37 -1.76
N PRO A 62 2.77 -43.37 -2.47
CA PRO A 62 3.51 -44.20 -3.42
C PRO A 62 3.85 -43.44 -4.72
N ASP A 63 3.13 -42.35 -4.97
CA ASP A 63 3.37 -41.37 -6.02
C ASP A 63 3.36 -39.96 -5.36
N ASN A 64 3.19 -38.88 -6.12
CA ASN A 64 3.18 -37.52 -5.54
C ASN A 64 1.90 -37.18 -4.75
N ASN A 65 0.95 -38.12 -4.62
CA ASN A 65 -0.31 -37.96 -3.89
C ASN A 65 -0.36 -38.82 -2.63
N TRP A 66 -1.02 -38.28 -1.60
CA TRP A 66 -1.28 -38.99 -0.35
C TRP A 66 -2.56 -39.82 -0.45
N TYR A 67 -2.54 -41.02 0.10
CA TYR A 67 -3.68 -41.93 0.21
C TYR A 67 -3.79 -42.44 1.65
N TYR A 68 -4.99 -42.85 2.06
CA TYR A 68 -5.22 -43.45 3.37
C TYR A 68 -5.84 -44.83 3.22
N LEU A 69 -5.21 -45.84 3.82
CA LEU A 69 -5.67 -47.22 3.87
C LEU A 69 -6.16 -47.50 5.29
N ASN A 70 -7.35 -48.08 5.44
CA ASN A 70 -7.88 -48.49 6.74
C ASN A 70 -6.86 -49.30 7.54
N GLU A 71 -6.71 -48.98 8.83
CA GLU A 71 -5.74 -49.65 9.69
C GLU A 71 -6.05 -51.13 9.93
N ASP A 72 -7.33 -51.51 9.90
CA ASP A 72 -7.78 -52.87 10.20
C ASP A 72 -7.63 -53.84 9.02
N ASP A 73 -7.90 -53.37 7.79
CA ASP A 73 -8.05 -54.24 6.62
C ASP A 73 -7.33 -53.77 5.35
N GLY A 74 -6.68 -52.59 5.39
CA GLY A 74 -5.92 -52.03 4.28
C GLY A 74 -6.76 -51.50 3.13
N LYS A 75 -8.09 -51.40 3.27
CA LYS A 75 -8.96 -50.84 2.23
C LYS A 75 -8.68 -49.36 2.03
N MET A 76 -8.51 -48.93 0.79
CA MET A 76 -8.35 -47.53 0.44
C MET A 76 -9.61 -46.74 0.76
N LYS A 77 -9.43 -45.58 1.39
CA LYS A 77 -10.51 -44.66 1.72
C LYS A 77 -10.72 -43.62 0.63
N THR A 78 -11.99 -43.40 0.31
CA THR A 78 -12.51 -42.21 -0.37
C THR A 78 -13.39 -41.44 0.62
N GLY A 79 -13.60 -40.14 0.37
CA GLY A 79 -14.36 -39.26 1.24
C GLY A 79 -13.62 -38.85 2.52
N TRP A 80 -14.37 -38.54 3.56
CA TRP A 80 -13.83 -38.04 4.83
C TRP A 80 -13.07 -39.11 5.63
N VAL A 81 -11.88 -38.74 6.11
CA VAL A 81 -11.04 -39.52 7.03
C VAL A 81 -10.73 -38.65 8.25
N LYS A 82 -10.93 -39.19 9.46
CA LYS A 82 -10.50 -38.54 10.70
C LYS A 82 -9.27 -39.27 11.23
N ASP A 83 -8.15 -38.58 11.29
CA ASP A 83 -6.90 -39.12 11.83
C ASP A 83 -6.30 -38.16 12.84
N LYS A 84 -5.94 -38.68 14.02
CA LYS A 84 -5.31 -37.94 15.13
C LYS A 84 -5.97 -36.57 15.45
N GLY A 85 -7.29 -36.51 15.35
CA GLY A 85 -8.09 -35.32 15.65
C GLY A 85 -8.35 -34.38 14.47
N ASN A 86 -7.67 -34.56 13.33
CA ASN A 86 -7.87 -33.77 12.12
C ASN A 86 -8.75 -34.51 11.11
N TRP A 87 -9.51 -33.76 10.33
CA TRP A 87 -10.27 -34.28 9.20
C TRP A 87 -9.50 -34.06 7.89
N TYR A 88 -9.57 -35.03 7.00
CA TYR A 88 -8.98 -35.03 5.66
C TYR A 88 -10.03 -35.50 4.68
N TYR A 89 -9.95 -35.04 3.43
CA TYR A 89 -10.85 -35.50 2.37
C TYR A 89 -10.07 -36.21 1.28
N MET A 90 -10.45 -37.45 0.99
CA MET A 90 -9.91 -38.25 -0.10
C MET A 90 -10.89 -38.17 -1.29
N ASP A 91 -10.40 -37.84 -2.49
CA ASP A 91 -11.25 -37.79 -3.67
C ASP A 91 -11.69 -39.20 -4.13
N GLU A 92 -12.38 -39.29 -5.27
CA GLU A 92 -12.88 -40.56 -5.81
C GLU A 92 -11.76 -41.53 -6.22
N SER A 93 -10.56 -41.01 -6.51
CA SER A 93 -9.35 -41.82 -6.75
C SER A 93 -8.67 -42.26 -5.45
N GLY A 94 -9.12 -41.74 -4.30
CA GLY A 94 -8.50 -41.94 -3.00
C GLY A 94 -7.33 -41.00 -2.73
N ALA A 95 -7.05 -40.04 -3.61
CA ALA A 95 -6.00 -39.05 -3.40
C ALA A 95 -6.47 -37.95 -2.43
N MET A 96 -5.60 -37.53 -1.52
CA MET A 96 -5.90 -36.53 -0.52
C MET A 96 -6.03 -35.15 -1.17
N VAL A 97 -7.17 -34.50 -0.94
CA VAL A 97 -7.46 -33.17 -1.47
C VAL A 97 -6.74 -32.09 -0.68
N LYS A 98 -6.30 -31.05 -1.39
CA LYS A 98 -5.82 -29.77 -0.86
C LYS A 98 -6.58 -28.63 -1.53
N GLY A 99 -6.66 -27.49 -0.85
CA GLY A 99 -7.39 -26.31 -1.31
C GLY A 99 -8.90 -26.45 -1.17
N TRP A 100 -9.62 -25.70 -2.01
CA TRP A 100 -11.08 -25.61 -2.00
C TRP A 100 -11.75 -26.91 -2.46
N LYS A 101 -12.78 -27.34 -1.72
CA LYS A 101 -13.63 -28.47 -2.10
C LYS A 101 -15.09 -28.17 -1.78
N GLN A 102 -15.95 -28.25 -2.79
CA GLN A 102 -17.40 -28.19 -2.59
C GLN A 102 -17.98 -29.60 -2.45
N LEU A 103 -18.80 -29.82 -1.43
CA LEU A 103 -19.50 -31.07 -1.14
C LEU A 103 -20.94 -30.75 -0.77
N ASP A 104 -21.91 -31.35 -1.47
CA ASP A 104 -23.35 -31.18 -1.19
C ASP A 104 -23.81 -29.72 -1.06
N GLY A 105 -23.16 -28.81 -1.79
CA GLY A 105 -23.43 -27.37 -1.78
C GLY A 105 -22.59 -26.56 -0.79
N ASP A 106 -21.97 -27.21 0.20
CA ASP A 106 -21.12 -26.57 1.20
C ASP A 106 -19.66 -26.50 0.75
N TRP A 107 -18.99 -25.38 1.06
CA TRP A 107 -17.56 -25.19 0.78
C TRP A 107 -16.70 -25.55 1.98
N TYR A 108 -15.64 -26.30 1.72
CA TYR A 108 -14.58 -26.66 2.65
C TYR A 108 -13.24 -26.21 2.09
N PHE A 109 -12.26 -26.02 2.97
CA PHE A 109 -10.87 -25.78 2.57
C PHE A 109 -9.96 -26.79 3.27
N LEU A 110 -9.13 -27.47 2.50
CA LEU A 110 -8.14 -28.42 2.99
C LEU A 110 -6.79 -27.69 2.91
N THR A 111 -6.14 -27.49 4.05
CA THR A 111 -4.85 -26.77 4.13
C THR A 111 -3.76 -27.51 3.33
N ASP A 112 -2.56 -26.93 3.25
CA ASP A 112 -1.43 -27.58 2.55
C ASP A 112 -1.03 -28.94 3.13
N SER A 113 -1.38 -29.20 4.40
CA SER A 113 -1.21 -30.51 5.05
C SER A 113 -2.32 -31.51 4.71
N GLY A 114 -3.38 -31.06 4.03
CA GLY A 114 -4.62 -31.80 3.77
C GLY A 114 -5.65 -31.71 4.90
N ALA A 115 -5.28 -31.16 6.06
CA ALA A 115 -6.20 -31.02 7.18
C ALA A 115 -7.29 -29.98 6.85
N MET A 116 -8.54 -30.33 7.16
CA MET A 116 -9.71 -29.48 7.01
C MET A 116 -9.60 -28.24 7.90
N ALA A 117 -9.75 -27.09 7.26
CA ALA A 117 -9.75 -25.79 7.90
C ALA A 117 -10.93 -25.60 8.86
N THR A 118 -10.64 -24.94 9.96
CA THR A 118 -11.63 -24.31 10.86
C THR A 118 -11.12 -22.92 11.23
N GLY A 119 -11.99 -22.04 11.70
CA GLY A 119 -11.64 -20.67 12.05
C GLY A 119 -11.36 -19.78 10.82
N ILE A 120 -10.69 -18.66 11.06
CA ILE A 120 -10.30 -17.74 9.98
C ILE A 120 -9.08 -18.30 9.27
N GLN A 121 -9.17 -18.43 7.94
CA GLN A 121 -8.08 -18.92 7.10
C GLN A 121 -7.82 -17.97 5.93
N ASN A 122 -6.56 -17.93 5.51
CA ASN A 122 -6.14 -17.29 4.28
C ASN A 122 -5.94 -18.36 3.19
N ASP A 123 -6.65 -18.24 2.07
CA ASP A 123 -6.53 -19.18 0.95
C ASP A 123 -5.35 -18.89 0.01
N GLY A 124 -4.49 -17.93 0.38
CA GLY A 124 -3.40 -17.40 -0.43
C GLY A 124 -3.74 -16.08 -1.12
N SER A 125 -5.01 -15.65 -1.10
CA SER A 125 -5.45 -14.36 -1.66
C SER A 125 -6.43 -13.62 -0.75
N ASN A 126 -7.32 -14.34 -0.07
CA ASN A 126 -8.43 -13.79 0.67
C ASN A 126 -8.63 -14.51 2.00
N LEU A 127 -9.25 -13.82 2.96
CA LEU A 127 -9.64 -14.38 4.24
C LEU A 127 -11.07 -14.94 4.17
N TYR A 128 -11.29 -16.09 4.79
CA TYR A 128 -12.60 -16.72 4.96
C TYR A 128 -12.73 -17.30 6.37
N TYR A 129 -13.96 -17.47 6.84
CA TYR A 129 -14.23 -18.13 8.10
C TYR A 129 -14.87 -19.51 7.87
N PHE A 130 -14.25 -20.55 8.41
CA PHE A 130 -14.76 -21.91 8.43
C PHE A 130 -15.28 -22.25 9.82
N LYS A 131 -16.53 -22.72 9.91
CA LYS A 131 -17.13 -23.17 11.16
C LYS A 131 -16.37 -24.40 11.71
N ASP A 132 -16.63 -24.80 12.95
CA ASP A 132 -16.04 -26.02 13.54
C ASP A 132 -16.35 -27.30 12.74
N SER A 133 -17.44 -27.28 11.96
CA SER A 133 -17.80 -28.35 11.03
C SER A 133 -16.97 -28.35 9.73
N GLY A 134 -16.09 -27.37 9.53
CA GLY A 134 -15.31 -27.15 8.31
C GLY A 134 -16.05 -26.44 7.18
N VAL A 135 -17.35 -26.17 7.35
CA VAL A 135 -18.15 -25.49 6.33
C VAL A 135 -17.86 -23.99 6.38
N MET A 136 -17.55 -23.40 5.24
CA MET A 136 -17.35 -21.96 5.06
C MET A 136 -18.62 -21.18 5.42
N ALA A 137 -18.48 -20.11 6.18
CA ALA A 137 -19.56 -19.18 6.44
C ALA A 137 -19.80 -18.26 5.23
N THR A 138 -21.05 -18.12 4.82
CA THR A 138 -21.49 -17.31 3.67
C THR A 138 -22.40 -16.14 4.08
N ASN A 139 -22.56 -15.90 5.39
CA ASN A 139 -23.42 -14.85 5.91
C ASN A 139 -22.79 -13.48 5.61
N SER A 140 -23.30 -12.75 4.62
CA SER A 140 -22.77 -11.43 4.27
C SER A 140 -23.06 -10.38 5.35
N GLY A 141 -22.17 -9.39 5.48
CA GLY A 141 -22.28 -8.29 6.43
C GLY A 141 -21.48 -8.50 7.70
N TRP A 142 -21.88 -7.82 8.78
CA TRP A 142 -21.18 -7.86 10.06
C TRP A 142 -21.37 -9.20 10.79
N ASN A 143 -20.27 -9.86 11.11
CA ASN A 143 -20.23 -11.12 11.84
C ASN A 143 -19.32 -10.96 13.08
N LYS A 144 -19.81 -11.37 14.25
CA LYS A 144 -19.03 -11.37 15.49
C LYS A 144 -18.46 -12.77 15.76
N ILE A 145 -17.15 -12.89 15.81
CA ILE A 145 -16.41 -14.14 16.01
C ILE A 145 -15.38 -13.93 17.11
N ASN A 146 -15.42 -14.72 18.18
CA ASN A 146 -14.48 -14.63 19.32
C ASN A 146 -14.29 -13.19 19.82
N ASP A 147 -15.40 -12.49 20.06
CA ASP A 147 -15.47 -11.10 20.51
C ASP A 147 -14.89 -10.03 19.57
N LYS A 148 -14.56 -10.39 18.33
CA LYS A 148 -14.15 -9.46 17.28
C LYS A 148 -15.20 -9.37 16.18
N TRP A 149 -15.34 -8.19 15.59
CA TRP A 149 -16.22 -7.96 14.46
C TRP A 149 -15.47 -8.07 13.14
N TYR A 150 -16.11 -8.69 12.17
CA TYR A 150 -15.63 -8.91 10.81
C TYR A 150 -16.74 -8.53 9.83
N TYR A 151 -16.38 -8.11 8.62
CA TYR A 151 -17.36 -7.83 7.58
C TYR A 151 -17.17 -8.77 6.40
N PHE A 152 -18.20 -9.56 6.09
CA PHE A 152 -18.14 -10.57 5.02
C PHE A 152 -18.84 -10.03 3.77
N ASP A 153 -18.29 -10.30 2.59
CA ASP A 153 -18.99 -10.07 1.34
C ASP A 153 -20.02 -11.18 1.04
N LYS A 154 -20.68 -11.10 -0.12
CA LYS A 154 -21.67 -12.11 -0.55
C LYS A 154 -21.07 -13.49 -0.84
N GLY A 155 -19.77 -13.57 -1.08
CA GLY A 155 -19.02 -14.81 -1.30
C GLY A 155 -18.42 -15.39 -0.02
N GLY A 156 -18.61 -14.75 1.13
CA GLY A 156 -18.02 -15.15 2.40
C GLY A 156 -16.58 -14.66 2.62
N LYS A 157 -16.04 -13.87 1.68
CA LYS A 157 -14.71 -13.27 1.85
C LYS A 157 -14.80 -12.19 2.93
N ILE A 158 -13.83 -12.21 3.83
CA ILE A 158 -13.69 -11.21 4.89
C ILE A 158 -12.99 -9.98 4.30
N HIS A 159 -13.63 -8.82 4.46
CA HIS A 159 -13.05 -7.53 4.10
C HIS A 159 -11.88 -7.16 5.00
N ILE A 160 -10.87 -6.54 4.39
CA ILE A 160 -9.74 -5.89 5.04
C ILE A 160 -9.66 -4.45 4.53
N GLY A 161 -9.07 -3.56 5.31
CA GLY A 161 -8.97 -2.14 5.02
C GLY A 161 -10.28 -1.38 5.24
N TRP A 162 -10.41 -0.24 4.55
CA TRP A 162 -11.56 0.65 4.66
C TRP A 162 -12.81 0.07 4.04
N ILE A 163 -13.94 0.19 4.73
CA ILE A 163 -15.26 -0.12 4.19
C ILE A 163 -16.28 0.96 4.57
N LYS A 164 -17.13 1.32 3.61
CA LYS A 164 -18.30 2.16 3.85
C LYS A 164 -19.55 1.29 3.93
N ASN A 165 -20.21 1.27 5.09
CA ASN A 165 -21.46 0.56 5.32
C ASN A 165 -22.48 1.52 5.96
N ASN A 166 -23.70 1.60 5.40
CA ASN A 166 -24.76 2.49 5.90
C ASN A 166 -24.33 3.95 6.11
N ASN A 167 -23.59 4.49 5.14
CA ASN A 167 -23.04 5.85 5.16
C ASN A 167 -22.02 6.15 6.27
N LYS A 168 -21.49 5.12 6.93
CA LYS A 168 -20.41 5.22 7.92
C LYS A 168 -19.18 4.48 7.43
N TRP A 169 -18.01 5.00 7.78
CA TRP A 169 -16.73 4.37 7.47
C TRP A 169 -16.27 3.51 8.64
N TYR A 170 -15.65 2.38 8.32
CA TYR A 170 -15.04 1.44 9.25
C TYR A 170 -13.70 1.01 8.68
N TYR A 171 -12.83 0.48 9.54
CA TYR A 171 -11.57 -0.11 9.12
C TYR A 171 -11.39 -1.51 9.71
N LEU A 172 -11.05 -2.46 8.84
CA LEU A 172 -10.78 -3.86 9.19
C LEU A 172 -9.27 -4.08 9.06
N LYS A 173 -8.62 -4.60 10.10
CA LYS A 173 -7.18 -4.88 10.08
C LYS A 173 -6.86 -6.02 9.11
N THR A 174 -5.57 -6.31 8.95
CA THR A 174 -5.07 -7.42 8.13
C THR A 174 -5.51 -8.81 8.62
N ASP A 175 -5.84 -8.95 9.91
CA ASP A 175 -6.46 -10.17 10.46
C ASP A 175 -7.99 -10.23 10.23
N GLY A 176 -8.55 -9.25 9.52
CA GLY A 176 -9.97 -9.06 9.24
C GLY A 176 -10.76 -8.39 10.36
N SER A 177 -10.18 -8.18 11.54
CA SER A 177 -10.94 -7.66 12.68
C SER A 177 -11.08 -6.14 12.66
N MET A 178 -12.28 -5.67 12.97
CA MET A 178 -12.66 -4.25 13.01
C MET A 178 -11.91 -3.48 14.09
N VAL A 179 -11.51 -2.25 13.79
CA VAL A 179 -10.91 -1.33 14.76
C VAL A 179 -11.96 -0.52 15.52
N THR A 180 -11.60 -0.14 16.74
CA THR A 180 -12.33 0.82 17.59
C THR A 180 -11.33 1.76 18.26
N GLY A 181 -11.79 2.90 18.77
CA GLY A 181 -10.91 3.85 19.45
C GLY A 181 -9.99 4.63 18.51
N ILE A 182 -8.86 5.13 19.02
CA ILE A 182 -7.88 5.90 18.24
C ILE A 182 -6.89 4.94 17.61
N ASN A 183 -6.70 5.03 16.29
CA ASN A 183 -5.77 4.18 15.57
C ASN A 183 -4.98 5.01 14.56
N LYS A 184 -3.70 4.68 14.39
CA LYS A 184 -2.87 5.20 13.30
C LYS A 184 -2.91 4.18 12.16
N ILE A 185 -3.48 4.58 11.03
CA ILE A 185 -3.63 3.78 9.81
C ILE A 185 -2.82 4.49 8.74
N ASP A 186 -1.80 3.82 8.23
CA ASP A 186 -0.93 4.31 7.16
C ASP A 186 -0.38 5.72 7.43
N GLY A 187 0.15 5.94 8.64
CA GLY A 187 0.72 7.24 9.00
C GLY A 187 -0.30 8.27 9.53
N THR A 188 -1.60 8.09 9.28
CA THR A 188 -2.66 9.04 9.66
C THR A 188 -3.45 8.55 10.87
N THR A 189 -3.72 9.45 11.82
CA THR A 189 -4.51 9.11 13.03
C THR A 189 -6.00 9.30 12.75
N TYR A 190 -6.79 8.28 13.07
CA TYR A 190 -8.25 8.25 12.96
C TYR A 190 -8.88 7.92 14.31
N LYS A 191 -10.12 8.35 14.52
CA LYS A 191 -10.93 7.97 15.69
C LYS A 191 -12.14 7.17 15.23
N PHE A 192 -12.40 6.07 15.94
CA PHE A 192 -13.57 5.23 15.75
C PHE A 192 -14.35 5.08 17.06
N THR A 193 -15.67 4.99 16.98
CA THR A 193 -16.54 4.65 18.12
C THR A 193 -16.33 3.19 18.57
N ASP A 194 -16.96 2.80 19.68
CA ASP A 194 -16.96 1.40 20.14
C ASP A 194 -17.71 0.45 19.20
N SER A 195 -18.57 1.00 18.32
CA SER A 195 -19.23 0.28 17.23
C SER A 195 -18.42 0.28 15.94
N GLY A 196 -17.23 0.90 15.94
CA GLY A 196 -16.33 0.96 14.79
C GLY A 196 -16.62 2.08 13.79
N ASP A 197 -17.66 2.89 14.01
CA ASP A 197 -17.96 4.04 13.17
C ASP A 197 -16.81 5.06 13.24
N MET A 198 -16.23 5.44 12.10
CA MET A 198 -15.23 6.50 12.01
C MET A 198 -15.85 7.86 12.37
N GLU A 199 -15.21 8.59 13.26
CA GLU A 199 -15.64 9.90 13.73
C GLU A 199 -14.95 11.03 12.95
N THR A 200 -15.65 12.15 12.81
CA THR A 200 -15.18 13.38 12.15
C THR A 200 -15.62 14.60 12.97
N GLY A 201 -14.97 15.74 12.77
CA GLY A 201 -15.24 17.01 13.43
C GLY A 201 -14.52 17.15 14.78
N TRP A 202 -15.05 18.01 15.64
CA TRP A 202 -14.52 18.25 16.98
C TRP A 202 -14.85 17.10 17.94
N ILE A 203 -13.82 16.51 18.54
CA ILE A 203 -13.96 15.39 19.49
C ILE A 203 -13.19 15.71 20.76
N THR A 204 -13.80 15.44 21.92
CA THR A 204 -13.12 15.56 23.22
C THR A 204 -12.61 14.19 23.67
N ILE A 205 -11.32 14.09 23.95
CA ILE A 205 -10.67 12.88 24.50
C ILE A 205 -9.90 13.29 25.76
N ASN A 206 -10.24 12.68 26.90
CA ASN A 206 -9.64 13.00 28.22
C ASN A 206 -9.58 14.51 28.49
N ASN A 207 -10.70 15.21 28.29
CA ASN A 207 -10.87 16.66 28.46
C ASN A 207 -10.02 17.55 27.52
N ASN A 208 -9.39 16.99 26.49
CA ASN A 208 -8.70 17.76 25.46
C ASN A 208 -9.49 17.69 24.15
N TRP A 209 -9.54 18.80 23.42
CA TRP A 209 -10.19 18.85 22.12
C TRP A 209 -9.22 18.45 21.00
N TYR A 210 -9.75 17.71 20.03
CA TYR A 210 -9.09 17.28 18.81
C TYR A 210 -10.04 17.57 17.66
N TYR A 211 -9.49 17.79 16.47
CA TYR A 211 -10.30 17.92 15.26
C TYR A 211 -9.94 16.82 14.27
N PHE A 212 -10.93 16.09 13.81
CA PHE A 212 -10.80 15.11 12.74
C PHE A 212 -11.47 15.67 11.49
N ASN A 213 -10.77 15.70 10.36
CA ASN A 213 -11.26 16.24 9.10
C ASN A 213 -12.40 15.38 8.54
N ASN A 214 -13.03 15.82 7.46
CA ASN A 214 -14.15 15.11 6.84
C ASN A 214 -13.76 13.73 6.27
N ASP A 215 -12.49 13.53 5.94
CA ASP A 215 -11.91 12.25 5.55
C ASP A 215 -11.53 11.37 6.76
N GLY A 216 -11.72 11.87 7.98
CA GLY A 216 -11.40 11.19 9.24
C GLY A 216 -9.97 11.42 9.75
N SER A 217 -9.11 12.11 9.00
CA SER A 217 -7.74 12.37 9.42
C SER A 217 -7.68 13.35 10.60
N MET A 218 -6.86 13.08 11.62
CA MET A 218 -6.65 14.01 12.73
C MET A 218 -5.86 15.24 12.25
N ALA A 219 -6.42 16.44 12.41
CA ALA A 219 -5.74 17.68 12.10
C ALA A 219 -4.63 17.99 13.12
N THR A 220 -3.52 18.54 12.62
CA THR A 220 -2.41 19.05 13.41
C THR A 220 -1.94 20.40 12.85
N GLY A 221 -1.24 21.19 13.65
CA GLY A 221 -0.82 22.55 13.30
C GLY A 221 -1.97 23.56 13.28
N TRP A 222 -1.80 24.63 12.50
CA TRP A 222 -2.84 25.64 12.31
C TRP A 222 -3.97 25.10 11.43
N ALA A 223 -5.20 25.12 11.92
CA ALA A 223 -6.39 24.70 11.18
C ALA A 223 -7.40 25.86 11.07
N TYR A 224 -7.84 26.15 9.85
CA TYR A 224 -8.88 27.15 9.58
C TYR A 224 -10.25 26.47 9.44
N LEU A 225 -11.06 26.56 10.48
CA LEU A 225 -12.29 25.78 10.65
C LEU A 225 -13.47 26.73 10.85
N ASN A 226 -14.45 26.69 9.93
CA ASN A 226 -15.66 27.51 9.98
C ASN A 226 -15.38 29.01 10.18
N GLY A 227 -14.39 29.54 9.47
CA GLY A 227 -14.02 30.96 9.53
C GLY A 227 -13.10 31.36 10.68
N VAL A 228 -12.65 30.40 11.51
CA VAL A 228 -11.86 30.65 12.72
C VAL A 228 -10.59 29.80 12.71
N TRP A 229 -9.47 30.40 13.11
CA TRP A 229 -8.20 29.68 13.26
C TRP A 229 -8.09 29.02 14.63
N TYR A 230 -7.63 27.78 14.65
CA TYR A 230 -7.26 26.99 15.82
C TYR A 230 -5.85 26.45 15.65
N TYR A 231 -5.16 26.15 16.75
CA TYR A 231 -3.89 25.44 16.69
C TYR A 231 -4.00 24.10 17.42
N LEU A 232 -3.73 23.03 16.69
CA LEU A 232 -3.67 21.65 17.15
C LEU A 232 -2.18 21.28 17.27
N GLU A 233 -1.74 20.78 18.43
CA GLU A 233 -0.33 20.43 18.64
C GLU A 233 0.16 19.43 17.57
N LYS A 234 1.34 19.69 16.99
CA LYS A 234 1.88 18.85 15.90
C LYS A 234 2.09 17.40 16.33
N ASP A 235 2.61 17.19 17.54
CA ASP A 235 2.97 15.86 18.03
C ASP A 235 1.77 15.08 18.58
N THR A 236 0.78 15.79 19.14
CA THR A 236 -0.29 15.15 19.90
C THR A 236 -1.68 15.32 19.28
N GLY A 237 -1.90 16.35 18.46
CA GLY A 237 -3.21 16.75 17.93
C GLY A 237 -4.10 17.54 18.90
N LYS A 238 -3.66 17.77 20.16
CA LYS A 238 -4.46 18.51 21.15
C LYS A 238 -4.62 19.96 20.75
N MET A 239 -5.83 20.47 20.82
CA MET A 239 -6.11 21.90 20.64
C MET A 239 -5.52 22.70 21.80
N LEU A 240 -4.72 23.71 21.49
CA LEU A 240 -4.23 24.65 22.49
C LEU A 240 -5.35 25.57 22.98
N THR A 241 -5.27 25.97 24.25
CA THR A 241 -6.14 26.98 24.87
C THR A 241 -5.33 27.88 25.78
N ASN A 242 -5.82 29.11 26.03
CA ASN A 242 -5.26 30.06 27.00
C ASN A 242 -3.74 30.27 26.89
N THR A 243 -3.23 30.40 25.66
CA THR A 243 -1.78 30.48 25.41
C THR A 243 -1.50 31.37 24.20
N THR A 244 -0.25 31.40 23.77
CA THR A 244 0.19 32.06 22.53
C THR A 244 0.93 31.07 21.64
N LYS A 245 0.70 31.12 20.33
CA LYS A 245 1.45 30.34 19.35
C LYS A 245 1.79 31.20 18.15
N ASP A 246 3.05 31.18 17.74
CA ASP A 246 3.58 31.94 16.59
C ASP A 246 3.18 33.44 16.62
N GLY A 247 3.19 34.03 17.82
CA GLY A 247 2.83 35.44 18.06
C GLY A 247 1.33 35.71 18.21
N TYR A 248 0.45 34.73 17.95
CA TYR A 248 -1.00 34.89 18.09
C TYR A 248 -1.51 34.44 19.46
N LYS A 249 -2.46 35.19 20.01
CA LYS A 249 -3.16 34.81 21.24
C LYS A 249 -4.24 33.76 20.93
N ILE A 250 -4.27 32.69 21.71
CA ILE A 250 -5.25 31.61 21.65
C ILE A 250 -6.10 31.67 22.92
N GLY A 251 -7.41 31.84 22.76
CA GLY A 251 -8.35 31.97 23.88
C GLY A 251 -8.65 30.66 24.62
N SER A 252 -9.50 30.73 25.63
CA SER A 252 -10.00 29.56 26.36
C SER A 252 -10.83 28.61 25.49
N ASP A 253 -11.40 29.13 24.40
CA ASP A 253 -12.14 28.38 23.38
C ASP A 253 -11.26 27.91 22.21
N GLY A 254 -9.94 28.08 22.31
CA GLY A 254 -8.97 27.66 21.29
C GLY A 254 -8.89 28.54 20.06
N LYS A 255 -9.71 29.60 19.98
CA LYS A 255 -9.72 30.52 18.84
C LYS A 255 -8.49 31.43 18.85
N ARG A 256 -7.92 31.65 17.67
CA ARG A 256 -6.92 32.68 17.41
C ARG A 256 -7.55 34.07 17.45
N TYR A 257 -6.95 34.98 18.21
CA TYR A 257 -7.25 36.41 18.17
C TYR A 257 -6.11 37.13 17.44
N GLU A 258 -6.46 38.07 16.56
CA GLU A 258 -5.45 38.92 15.93
C GLU A 258 -4.88 39.89 16.95
N ASP A 259 -3.56 40.06 16.94
CA ASP A 259 -2.88 40.95 17.85
C ASP A 259 -3.19 42.41 17.48
N SER A 260 -3.71 43.17 18.44
CA SER A 260 -4.02 44.59 18.29
C SER A 260 -2.76 45.48 18.32
N SER A 261 -1.57 44.96 18.01
CA SER A 261 -0.27 45.64 18.25
C SER A 261 0.53 46.00 16.99
N GLN A 262 -0.07 46.04 15.80
CA GLN A 262 0.52 46.65 14.61
C GLN A 262 -0.48 47.58 13.90
N ASN A 263 -0.69 48.77 14.45
CA ASN A 263 -1.10 49.93 13.65
C ASN A 263 -0.45 51.20 14.24
N THR A 264 0.74 51.51 13.74
CA THR A 264 1.39 52.80 13.98
C THR A 264 0.80 53.85 13.04
N SER A 265 0.52 55.03 13.61
CA SER A 265 0.16 56.33 12.98
C SER A 265 -1.29 56.62 12.52
N GLY A 266 -2.17 56.88 13.51
CA GLY A 266 -3.17 57.97 13.71
C GLY A 266 -4.03 58.61 12.58
N PRO A 267 -4.98 59.53 12.90
CA PRO A 267 -5.41 60.00 14.22
C PRO A 267 -6.91 59.80 14.54
N SER A 268 -7.19 59.92 15.83
CA SER A 268 -8.45 60.18 16.53
C SER A 268 -9.63 60.73 15.71
N GLY A 269 -10.74 59.99 15.72
CA GLY A 269 -12.07 60.47 15.35
C GLY A 269 -13.12 59.88 16.30
N SER A 270 -13.58 60.70 17.24
CA SER A 270 -14.71 60.44 18.13
C SER A 270 -16.00 60.24 17.31
N GLY A 271 -16.72 59.14 17.51
CA GLY A 271 -18.03 58.91 16.90
C GLY A 271 -18.77 57.77 17.57
N SER A 272 -19.69 58.13 18.47
CA SER A 272 -20.55 57.24 19.24
C SER A 272 -21.62 56.56 18.37
N ALA A 273 -21.93 55.31 18.72
CA ALA A 273 -23.17 54.55 18.54
C ALA A 273 -24.10 54.85 17.34
N SER A 274 -24.45 53.81 16.57
CA SER A 274 -25.72 53.09 16.81
C SER A 274 -26.01 52.01 15.77
N ASN A 275 -26.69 51.02 16.31
CA ASN A 275 -27.32 49.85 15.73
C ASN A 275 -28.37 50.22 14.66
N GLN A 276 -28.34 49.58 13.48
CA GLN A 276 -29.57 49.33 12.73
C GLN A 276 -29.44 48.18 11.73
N SER A 277 -30.23 47.15 11.97
CA SER A 277 -30.64 46.12 11.03
C SER A 277 -31.44 46.72 9.86
N SER A 278 -31.22 46.26 8.63
CA SER A 278 -32.31 46.07 7.68
C SER A 278 -31.99 45.01 6.63
N THR A 279 -32.95 44.12 6.50
CA THR A 279 -33.24 43.20 5.40
C THR A 279 -33.52 43.95 4.10
N GLY A 280 -33.15 43.39 2.94
CA GLY A 280 -33.65 43.87 1.65
C GLY A 280 -33.00 43.21 0.43
N SER A 281 -33.79 42.41 -0.28
CA SER A 281 -33.43 41.56 -1.42
C SER A 281 -33.24 42.31 -2.75
N SER A 282 -32.65 41.57 -3.71
CA SER A 282 -33.04 41.44 -5.13
C SER A 282 -32.26 42.18 -6.26
N SER A 283 -31.81 41.32 -7.18
CA SER A 283 -31.92 41.36 -8.66
C SER A 283 -31.08 42.30 -9.54
N SER A 284 -30.21 41.64 -10.31
CA SER A 284 -30.22 41.53 -11.79
C SER A 284 -29.53 42.56 -12.71
N SER A 285 -28.82 41.95 -13.67
CA SER A 285 -28.70 42.28 -15.10
C SER A 285 -27.66 43.30 -15.56
N GLY A 286 -26.98 42.98 -16.68
CA GLY A 286 -26.18 43.93 -17.45
C GLY A 286 -25.02 43.32 -18.24
N SER A 287 -25.31 42.84 -19.44
CA SER A 287 -24.42 42.29 -20.47
C SER A 287 -23.74 43.37 -21.36
N THR A 288 -22.93 42.92 -22.35
CA THR A 288 -22.35 43.57 -23.56
C THR A 288 -20.91 44.11 -23.41
N SER A 289 -19.87 43.53 -24.06
CA SER A 289 -19.46 43.34 -25.47
C SER A 289 -18.52 44.43 -25.99
N GLY A 290 -17.38 44.06 -26.60
CA GLY A 290 -16.53 44.98 -27.36
C GLY A 290 -15.23 44.34 -27.89
N GLN A 291 -15.07 44.34 -29.21
CA GLN A 291 -14.03 43.67 -30.02
C GLN A 291 -12.67 44.40 -30.07
N SER A 292 -11.63 43.60 -30.35
CA SER A 292 -10.40 43.75 -31.21
C SER A 292 -10.24 45.01 -32.10
N PRO A 293 -9.04 45.39 -32.63
CA PRO A 293 -8.10 44.46 -33.32
C PRO A 293 -6.57 44.76 -33.48
N SER A 294 -5.85 43.68 -33.81
CA SER A 294 -4.79 43.44 -34.83
C SER A 294 -3.53 44.32 -35.06
N GLY A 295 -2.41 43.61 -35.33
CA GLY A 295 -1.33 43.95 -36.30
C GLY A 295 0.02 44.32 -35.66
N SER A 296 1.22 43.95 -36.13
CA SER A 296 1.70 43.22 -37.30
C SER A 296 3.22 42.90 -37.12
N SER A 297 3.70 41.92 -37.87
CA SER A 297 5.06 41.39 -38.04
C SER A 297 6.15 42.37 -38.53
N SER A 298 7.44 42.09 -38.25
CA SER A 298 8.49 42.01 -39.29
C SER A 298 9.84 41.45 -38.79
N SER A 299 10.40 40.58 -39.62
CA SER A 299 11.73 39.93 -39.64
C SER A 299 12.87 40.86 -40.10
N GLY A 300 14.13 40.50 -39.78
CA GLY A 300 15.30 40.94 -40.56
C GLY A 300 16.66 40.73 -39.89
N SER A 301 17.55 39.99 -40.55
CA SER A 301 18.83 39.46 -40.06
C SER A 301 20.07 40.33 -40.36
N THR A 302 21.14 40.04 -39.59
CA THR A 302 22.60 40.36 -39.53
C THR A 302 23.37 40.76 -40.82
N PRO A 303 24.62 41.34 -40.77
CA PRO A 303 25.88 40.61 -40.37
C PRO A 303 27.15 41.41 -39.88
N GLY A 304 28.13 40.67 -39.30
CA GLY A 304 29.59 40.98 -39.21
C GLY A 304 30.09 41.58 -37.86
N GLN A 305 31.20 41.22 -37.20
CA GLN A 305 32.47 40.54 -37.54
C GLN A 305 33.20 40.06 -36.25
N SER A 306 34.03 38.99 -36.39
CA SER A 306 35.27 38.54 -35.69
C SER A 306 35.70 39.18 -34.33
N SER A 307 36.30 38.52 -33.32
CA SER A 307 37.17 37.34 -33.24
C SER A 307 37.47 36.98 -31.77
N SER A 308 37.96 35.75 -31.57
CA SER A 308 38.89 35.30 -30.51
C SER A 308 38.36 35.01 -29.10
N GLY A 309 38.69 33.80 -28.61
CA GLY A 309 39.18 33.65 -27.25
C GLY A 309 38.31 32.91 -26.25
N SER A 310 38.72 31.67 -26.00
CA SER A 310 38.69 30.99 -24.70
C SER A 310 37.51 30.08 -24.35
N SER A 311 37.91 28.85 -24.06
CA SER A 311 37.22 27.70 -23.51
C SER A 311 36.50 27.95 -22.18
N SER A 312 35.28 27.42 -22.06
CA SER A 312 34.81 26.52 -20.99
C SER A 312 33.30 26.70 -20.75
N SER A 313 32.47 26.17 -21.63
CA SER A 313 31.06 25.92 -21.29
C SER A 313 30.97 24.58 -20.57
N GLY A 314 30.97 24.64 -19.23
CA GLY A 314 30.44 23.56 -18.41
C GLY A 314 29.03 23.23 -18.89
N ASN A 315 28.84 21.99 -19.33
CA ASN A 315 27.58 21.51 -19.87
C ASN A 315 26.59 21.36 -18.70
N THR A 316 25.85 22.43 -18.36
CA THR A 316 24.78 22.37 -17.38
C THR A 316 23.68 21.47 -17.94
N LEU A 317 23.55 20.26 -17.40
CA LEU A 317 22.42 19.38 -17.68
C LEU A 317 21.12 20.18 -17.48
N SER A 318 20.27 20.26 -18.51
CA SER A 318 18.95 20.85 -18.36
C SER A 318 18.16 20.04 -17.33
N LYS A 319 17.80 20.70 -16.23
CA LYS A 319 16.99 20.12 -15.16
C LYS A 319 15.53 20.47 -15.38
N TYR A 320 14.66 19.53 -15.00
CA TYR A 320 13.23 19.73 -14.92
C TYR A 320 12.77 19.62 -13.48
N TYR A 321 11.96 20.58 -13.04
CA TYR A 321 11.39 20.56 -11.69
C TYR A 321 10.12 19.72 -11.66
N GLY A 322 10.03 18.84 -10.67
CA GLY A 322 8.88 17.97 -10.50
C GLY A 322 8.48 17.82 -9.04
N ILE A 323 7.38 17.12 -8.88
CA ILE A 323 6.90 16.58 -7.61
C ILE A 323 6.48 15.14 -7.85
N ASP A 324 6.42 14.36 -6.79
CA ASP A 324 5.68 13.12 -6.76
C ASP A 324 4.59 13.15 -5.70
N ILE A 325 3.47 12.53 -6.03
CA ILE A 325 2.22 12.63 -5.29
C ILE A 325 1.52 11.28 -5.21
N SER A 326 0.67 11.14 -4.21
CA SER A 326 -0.10 9.95 -3.89
C SER A 326 -1.46 10.29 -3.30
N ASN A 327 -2.15 9.28 -2.81
CA ASN A 327 -3.38 9.41 -2.05
C ASN A 327 -3.22 10.20 -0.75
N TYR A 328 -2.01 10.37 -0.23
CA TYR A 328 -1.74 11.22 0.93
C TYR A 328 -1.94 12.70 0.61
N ASP A 329 -1.80 13.10 -0.66
CA ASP A 329 -1.88 14.51 -1.04
C ASP A 329 -3.31 15.05 -1.13
N GLY A 330 -4.27 14.14 -1.27
CA GLY A 330 -5.68 14.48 -1.38
C GLY A 330 -6.00 15.31 -2.64
N TYR A 331 -6.79 16.37 -2.46
CA TYR A 331 -7.16 17.27 -3.55
C TYR A 331 -6.02 18.22 -3.89
N ILE A 332 -5.67 18.31 -5.18
CA ILE A 332 -4.59 19.16 -5.70
C ILE A 332 -5.13 20.12 -6.77
N ASP A 333 -4.83 21.41 -6.64
CA ASP A 333 -5.04 22.39 -7.71
C ASP A 333 -3.82 22.42 -8.66
N PHE A 334 -3.90 21.62 -9.72
CA PHE A 334 -2.81 21.49 -10.69
C PHE A 334 -2.51 22.74 -11.50
N ASN A 335 -3.44 23.70 -11.61
CA ASN A 335 -3.14 24.98 -12.27
C ASN A 335 -2.21 25.81 -11.39
N SER A 336 -2.43 25.82 -10.07
CA SER A 336 -1.54 26.46 -9.11
C SER A 336 -0.18 25.76 -9.07
N VAL A 337 -0.16 24.42 -9.09
CA VAL A 337 1.09 23.64 -9.17
C VAL A 337 1.89 23.99 -10.42
N LYS A 338 1.24 24.03 -11.59
CA LYS A 338 1.86 24.47 -12.84
C LYS A 338 2.40 25.90 -12.75
N SER A 339 1.64 26.81 -12.15
CA SER A 339 2.02 28.21 -12.00
C SER A 339 3.20 28.39 -11.03
N SER A 340 3.41 27.45 -10.11
CA SER A 340 4.58 27.40 -9.23
C SER A 340 5.86 26.96 -9.94
N GLY A 341 5.81 26.66 -11.25
CA GLY A 341 6.99 26.28 -12.04
C GLY A 341 7.25 24.79 -12.09
N VAL A 342 6.38 23.96 -11.50
CA VAL A 342 6.43 22.49 -11.65
C VAL A 342 6.20 22.12 -13.11
N GLN A 343 7.00 21.19 -13.61
CA GLN A 343 6.96 20.73 -15.00
C GLN A 343 6.53 19.27 -15.10
N LEU A 344 6.94 18.44 -14.15
CA LEU A 344 6.71 17.00 -14.10
C LEU A 344 5.93 16.62 -12.84
N VAL A 345 5.07 15.61 -12.94
CA VAL A 345 4.38 15.00 -11.81
C VAL A 345 4.47 13.49 -11.91
N TYR A 346 5.06 12.84 -10.91
CA TYR A 346 4.92 11.40 -10.72
C TYR A 346 3.71 11.12 -9.83
N ILE A 347 2.83 10.21 -10.27
CA ILE A 347 1.61 9.87 -9.55
C ILE A 347 1.71 8.42 -9.09
N LYS A 348 1.54 8.17 -7.78
CA LYS A 348 1.36 6.80 -7.28
C LYS A 348 0.16 6.18 -7.99
N ALA A 349 0.39 5.10 -8.71
CA ALA A 349 -0.70 4.39 -9.38
C ALA A 349 -1.23 3.26 -8.52
N THR A 350 -0.32 2.49 -7.91
CA THR A 350 -0.65 1.20 -7.31
C THR A 350 0.33 0.85 -6.20
N GLU A 351 -0.13 -0.05 -5.33
CA GLU A 351 0.65 -0.68 -4.28
C GLU A 351 0.17 -2.14 -4.16
N GLY A 352 1.08 -3.10 -4.10
CA GLY A 352 0.66 -4.50 -4.01
C GLY A 352 -0.26 -4.94 -5.16
N THR A 353 -1.01 -6.00 -4.93
CA THR A 353 -1.76 -6.69 -6.00
C THR A 353 -3.09 -6.06 -6.36
N THR A 354 -3.64 -5.24 -5.48
CA THR A 354 -5.02 -4.76 -5.62
C THR A 354 -5.24 -3.29 -5.28
N PHE A 355 -4.32 -2.66 -4.54
CA PHE A 355 -4.49 -1.23 -4.26
C PHE A 355 -4.20 -0.44 -5.53
N ILE A 356 -5.18 0.38 -5.89
CA ILE A 356 -5.08 1.42 -6.90
C ILE A 356 -5.29 2.71 -6.14
N ASP A 357 -4.39 3.67 -6.35
CA ASP A 357 -4.49 4.96 -5.69
C ASP A 357 -5.85 5.62 -6.02
N PRO A 358 -6.69 5.93 -5.02
CA PRO A 358 -8.03 6.46 -5.25
C PRO A 358 -8.02 7.82 -5.97
N TYR A 359 -6.91 8.56 -5.90
CA TYR A 359 -6.74 9.83 -6.59
C TYR A 359 -6.07 9.68 -7.97
N LEU A 360 -5.59 8.49 -8.36
CA LEU A 360 -4.90 8.25 -9.64
C LEU A 360 -5.62 8.89 -10.83
N GLN A 361 -6.94 8.70 -10.95
CA GLN A 361 -7.70 9.24 -12.08
C GLN A 361 -7.86 10.76 -11.99
N ALA A 362 -8.14 11.30 -10.81
CA ALA A 362 -8.31 12.73 -10.60
C ALA A 362 -6.98 13.48 -10.82
N ASN A 363 -5.89 12.96 -10.26
CA ASN A 363 -4.54 13.50 -10.39
C ASN A 363 -4.05 13.44 -11.84
N TYR A 364 -4.26 12.32 -12.53
CA TYR A 364 -3.93 12.21 -13.95
C TYR A 364 -4.68 13.26 -14.79
N ASN A 365 -5.99 13.38 -14.60
CA ASN A 365 -6.81 14.33 -15.35
C ASN A 365 -6.41 15.78 -15.05
N GLY A 366 -6.21 16.12 -13.78
CA GLY A 366 -5.82 17.45 -13.33
C GLY A 366 -4.44 17.84 -13.86
N ALA A 367 -3.43 17.00 -13.66
CA ALA A 367 -2.06 17.26 -14.12
C ALA A 367 -2.00 17.35 -15.66
N SER A 368 -2.65 16.43 -16.36
CA SER A 368 -2.67 16.42 -17.83
C SER A 368 -3.37 17.67 -18.39
N SER A 369 -4.48 18.10 -17.78
CA SER A 369 -5.23 19.29 -18.22
C SER A 369 -4.47 20.59 -17.97
N ALA A 370 -3.67 20.65 -16.89
CA ALA A 370 -2.77 21.77 -16.59
C ALA A 370 -1.51 21.79 -17.48
N GLY A 371 -1.33 20.79 -18.37
CA GLY A 371 -0.16 20.71 -19.25
C GLY A 371 1.13 20.30 -18.53
N LEU A 372 1.03 19.56 -17.42
CA LEU A 372 2.16 18.91 -16.76
C LEU A 372 2.53 17.62 -17.49
N LYS A 373 3.81 17.21 -17.37
CA LYS A 373 4.31 15.94 -17.87
C LYS A 373 4.08 14.87 -16.81
N VAL A 374 3.34 13.83 -17.16
CA VAL A 374 2.86 12.84 -16.18
C VAL A 374 3.65 11.54 -16.27
N GLY A 375 4.11 11.08 -15.11
CA GLY A 375 4.67 9.76 -14.87
C GLY A 375 3.87 9.01 -13.80
N PHE A 376 4.13 7.72 -13.68
CA PHE A 376 3.48 6.87 -12.69
C PHE A 376 4.50 6.02 -11.95
N TYR A 377 4.25 5.74 -10.68
CA TYR A 377 5.05 4.79 -9.92
C TYR A 377 4.20 3.72 -9.23
N HIS A 378 4.83 2.58 -8.95
CA HIS A 378 4.29 1.48 -8.18
C HIS A 378 5.11 1.28 -6.91
N PHE A 379 4.45 1.26 -5.76
CA PHE A 379 5.06 0.95 -4.47
C PHE A 379 5.16 -0.56 -4.27
N LEU A 380 6.38 -1.10 -4.34
CA LEU A 380 6.62 -2.54 -4.23
C LEU A 380 6.48 -3.01 -2.78
N VAL A 381 5.62 -4.01 -2.53
CA VAL A 381 5.46 -4.62 -1.20
C VAL A 381 5.88 -6.09 -1.20
N GLY A 382 6.36 -6.58 -0.05
CA GLY A 382 6.77 -7.99 0.14
C GLY A 382 5.64 -8.96 0.47
N THR A 383 4.40 -8.50 0.56
CA THR A 383 3.26 -9.26 1.08
C THR A 383 2.51 -10.07 0.02
N SER A 384 2.96 -10.04 -1.24
CA SER A 384 2.25 -10.65 -2.36
C SER A 384 3.19 -11.20 -3.45
N ALA A 385 2.71 -11.51 -4.65
CA ALA A 385 3.57 -11.93 -5.77
C ALA A 385 3.94 -10.71 -6.65
N PRO A 386 5.23 -10.51 -7.01
CA PRO A 386 5.67 -9.35 -7.78
C PRO A 386 5.09 -9.30 -9.20
N GLU A 387 4.76 -10.45 -9.80
CA GLU A 387 4.13 -10.52 -11.12
C GLU A 387 2.72 -9.92 -11.11
N THR A 388 1.92 -10.27 -10.10
CA THR A 388 0.56 -9.72 -9.94
C THR A 388 0.58 -8.23 -9.59
N GLN A 389 1.62 -7.77 -8.89
CA GLN A 389 1.86 -6.34 -8.69
C GLN A 389 2.15 -5.61 -10.00
N ALA A 390 2.96 -6.22 -10.88
CA ALA A 390 3.25 -5.67 -12.21
C ALA A 390 1.98 -5.60 -13.10
N ASP A 391 1.14 -6.63 -13.04
CA ASP A 391 -0.17 -6.64 -13.70
C ASP A 391 -1.07 -5.50 -13.20
N ASN A 392 -1.16 -5.32 -11.88
CA ASN A 392 -1.94 -4.25 -11.27
C ASN A 392 -1.45 -2.87 -11.74
N PHE A 393 -0.12 -2.68 -11.72
CA PHE A 393 0.48 -1.42 -12.15
C PHE A 393 0.17 -1.11 -13.61
N TYR A 394 0.43 -2.05 -14.52
CA TYR A 394 0.15 -1.86 -15.94
C TYR A 394 -1.34 -1.62 -16.20
N ASN A 395 -2.22 -2.43 -15.62
CA ASN A 395 -3.66 -2.29 -15.84
C ASN A 395 -4.21 -0.94 -15.36
N SER A 396 -3.60 -0.33 -14.35
CA SER A 396 -3.99 0.97 -13.82
C SER A 396 -3.55 2.15 -14.69
N ILE A 397 -2.52 1.98 -15.52
CA ILE A 397 -1.92 3.08 -16.30
C ILE A 397 -2.03 2.90 -17.82
N LYS A 398 -2.40 1.73 -18.33
CA LYS A 398 -2.37 1.40 -19.77
C LYS A 398 -3.20 2.33 -20.67
N ASP A 399 -4.28 2.89 -20.13
CA ASP A 399 -5.19 3.79 -20.85
C ASP A 399 -4.87 5.29 -20.61
N LYS A 400 -3.74 5.58 -19.96
CA LYS A 400 -3.30 6.94 -19.63
C LYS A 400 -2.08 7.32 -20.48
N ARG A 401 -2.05 8.58 -20.95
CA ARG A 401 -0.85 9.11 -21.59
C ARG A 401 0.28 9.14 -20.57
N ASN A 402 1.39 8.50 -20.89
CA ASN A 402 2.55 8.46 -20.02
C ASN A 402 3.70 9.21 -20.69
N ASP A 403 4.03 10.39 -20.19
CA ASP A 403 5.09 11.25 -20.72
C ASP A 403 6.48 10.81 -20.18
N LEU A 404 6.50 10.18 -19.00
CA LEU A 404 7.72 9.83 -18.25
C LEU A 404 7.87 8.30 -18.15
N LYS A 405 9.08 7.81 -17.90
CA LYS A 405 9.30 6.36 -17.65
C LYS A 405 8.54 5.96 -16.37
N PRO A 406 7.77 4.85 -16.35
CA PRO A 406 7.18 4.34 -15.13
C PRO A 406 8.29 3.98 -14.14
N MET A 407 8.01 4.12 -12.85
CA MET A 407 8.99 3.87 -11.79
C MET A 407 8.53 2.72 -10.89
N LEU A 408 9.46 1.82 -10.60
CA LEU A 408 9.30 0.84 -9.54
C LEU A 408 9.97 1.39 -8.29
N ASP A 409 9.17 1.67 -7.27
CA ASP A 409 9.64 2.09 -5.96
C ASP A 409 10.05 0.86 -5.15
N ILE A 410 11.34 0.76 -4.83
CA ILE A 410 11.96 -0.35 -4.12
C ILE A 410 12.52 0.12 -2.78
N GLU A 411 11.78 -0.19 -1.72
CA GLU A 411 12.19 0.04 -0.33
C GLU A 411 11.75 -1.06 0.65
N ALA A 412 11.10 -2.11 0.15
CA ALA A 412 10.62 -3.20 0.97
C ALA A 412 11.76 -4.10 1.48
N THR A 413 11.65 -4.54 2.74
CA THR A 413 12.61 -5.45 3.39
C THR A 413 11.94 -6.74 3.85
N GLY A 414 12.74 -7.71 4.31
CA GLY A 414 12.23 -8.95 4.91
C GLY A 414 12.15 -10.15 3.96
N PHE A 415 12.64 -10.03 2.73
CA PHE A 415 12.72 -11.09 1.72
C PHE A 415 13.89 -10.82 0.75
N ASP A 416 14.14 -11.74 -0.19
CA ASP A 416 15.12 -11.52 -1.27
C ASP A 416 14.59 -10.45 -2.24
N ILE A 417 14.88 -9.18 -1.91
CA ILE A 417 14.40 -8.02 -2.65
C ILE A 417 14.88 -8.01 -4.11
N MET A 418 16.05 -8.60 -4.39
CA MET A 418 16.64 -8.54 -5.72
C MET A 418 15.94 -9.48 -6.69
N ASP A 419 15.77 -10.76 -6.33
CA ASP A 419 15.01 -11.69 -7.17
C ASP A 419 13.57 -11.20 -7.37
N TYR A 420 12.97 -10.70 -6.28
CA TYR A 420 11.61 -10.22 -6.27
C TYR A 420 11.39 -9.00 -7.18
N ALA A 421 12.26 -7.99 -7.11
CA ALA A 421 12.19 -6.83 -8.00
C ALA A 421 12.46 -7.19 -9.47
N LEU A 422 13.41 -8.09 -9.75
CA LEU A 422 13.69 -8.52 -11.13
C LEU A 422 12.51 -9.27 -11.75
N ARG A 423 11.78 -10.06 -10.95
CA ARG A 423 10.53 -10.72 -11.39
C ARG A 423 9.43 -9.71 -11.70
N PHE A 424 9.25 -8.68 -10.87
CA PHE A 424 8.33 -7.56 -11.19
C PHE A 424 8.71 -6.93 -12.53
N ILE A 425 9.99 -6.55 -12.70
CA ILE A 425 10.47 -5.86 -13.90
C ILE A 425 10.28 -6.72 -15.15
N ALA A 426 10.58 -8.01 -15.06
CA ALA A 426 10.40 -8.96 -16.16
C ALA A 426 8.93 -9.09 -16.56
N GLU A 427 8.01 -9.24 -15.59
CA GLU A 427 6.59 -9.31 -15.88
C GLU A 427 6.05 -7.98 -16.41
N PHE A 428 6.42 -6.86 -15.80
CA PHE A 428 6.00 -5.53 -16.27
C PHE A 428 6.43 -5.29 -17.72
N LYS A 429 7.67 -5.64 -18.08
CA LYS A 429 8.15 -5.54 -19.46
C LYS A 429 7.35 -6.45 -20.40
N LYS A 430 7.04 -7.67 -19.97
CA LYS A 430 6.24 -8.64 -20.74
C LYS A 430 4.82 -8.15 -21.00
N VAL A 431 4.13 -7.61 -19.99
CA VAL A 431 2.70 -7.23 -20.11
C VAL A 431 2.50 -5.85 -20.72
N SER A 432 3.46 -4.93 -20.55
CA SER A 432 3.31 -3.54 -21.00
C SER A 432 4.16 -3.18 -22.24
N ASN A 433 5.22 -3.96 -22.51
CA ASN A 433 6.32 -3.60 -23.41
C ASN A 433 7.05 -2.29 -23.06
N MET A 434 6.76 -1.67 -21.92
CA MET A 434 7.38 -0.41 -21.48
C MET A 434 8.70 -0.68 -20.77
N ASP A 435 9.67 0.22 -20.97
CA ASP A 435 10.83 0.29 -20.08
C ASP A 435 10.42 0.90 -18.74
N ILE A 436 11.09 0.50 -17.66
CA ILE A 436 10.82 0.94 -16.29
C ILE A 436 12.10 1.50 -15.65
N GLY A 437 11.97 2.47 -14.75
CA GLY A 437 13.05 2.95 -13.90
C GLY A 437 12.91 2.49 -12.46
N ILE A 438 13.93 2.75 -11.65
CA ILE A 438 13.97 2.41 -10.24
C ILE A 438 13.91 3.69 -9.43
N TYR A 439 12.98 3.74 -8.47
CA TYR A 439 13.01 4.68 -7.37
C TYR A 439 13.49 3.96 -6.10
N THR A 440 14.35 4.61 -5.32
CA THR A 440 14.77 4.16 -3.98
C THR A 440 15.52 5.29 -3.26
N TYR A 441 15.84 5.13 -1.97
CA TYR A 441 16.61 6.11 -1.20
C TYR A 441 18.06 5.68 -0.95
N SER A 442 18.97 6.65 -0.75
CA SER A 442 20.42 6.42 -0.73
C SER A 442 20.88 5.30 0.21
N SER A 443 20.31 5.17 1.41
CA SER A 443 20.72 4.12 2.36
C SER A 443 20.18 2.74 1.99
N PHE A 444 19.07 2.66 1.25
CA PHE A 444 18.50 1.40 0.79
C PHE A 444 19.31 0.75 -0.33
N ILE A 445 20.02 1.54 -1.15
CA ILE A 445 20.87 1.05 -2.25
C ILE A 445 21.87 -0.03 -1.78
N SER A 446 22.26 0.00 -0.51
CA SER A 446 23.13 -1.03 0.09
C SER A 446 22.55 -2.45 0.02
N ASN A 447 21.22 -2.60 -0.01
CA ASN A 447 20.49 -3.86 -0.15
C ASN A 447 20.38 -4.37 -1.60
N LEU A 448 20.76 -3.54 -2.57
CA LEU A 448 20.63 -3.83 -4.00
C LEU A 448 21.99 -4.23 -4.63
N ASP A 449 21.97 -4.73 -5.87
CA ASP A 449 23.19 -5.09 -6.61
C ASP A 449 23.17 -4.68 -8.10
N GLY A 450 24.30 -4.93 -8.77
CA GLY A 450 24.59 -4.50 -10.14
C GLY A 450 23.60 -5.00 -11.20
N ARG A 451 22.74 -5.98 -10.90
CA ARG A 451 21.68 -6.41 -11.84
C ARG A 451 20.70 -5.29 -12.19
N LEU A 452 20.59 -4.25 -11.36
CA LEU A 452 19.74 -3.09 -11.63
C LEU A 452 20.45 -1.92 -12.35
N SER A 453 21.75 -2.04 -12.63
CA SER A 453 22.58 -0.94 -13.17
C SER A 453 22.14 -0.39 -14.53
N ASN A 454 21.40 -1.18 -15.32
CA ASN A 454 20.89 -0.77 -16.64
C ASN A 454 19.55 -0.03 -16.57
N TYR A 455 18.89 0.02 -15.41
CA TYR A 455 17.63 0.75 -15.24
C TYR A 455 17.91 2.16 -14.73
N PRO A 456 17.22 3.19 -15.25
CA PRO A 456 17.45 4.56 -14.80
C PRO A 456 17.05 4.73 -13.34
N LEU A 457 17.86 5.48 -12.58
CA LEU A 457 17.67 5.72 -11.14
C LEU A 457 17.06 7.09 -10.86
N TRP A 458 15.97 7.10 -10.11
CA TRP A 458 15.47 8.25 -9.35
C TRP A 458 15.78 8.01 -7.87
N GLU A 459 16.66 8.83 -7.29
CA GLU A 459 17.15 8.60 -5.92
C GLU A 459 16.63 9.65 -4.95
N ALA A 460 16.04 9.21 -3.85
CA ALA A 460 15.72 10.07 -2.72
C ALA A 460 16.96 10.31 -1.83
N ASN A 461 17.27 11.59 -1.61
CA ASN A 461 18.33 12.04 -0.71
C ASN A 461 18.05 13.46 -0.19
N TYR A 462 17.69 13.57 1.09
CA TYR A 462 17.24 14.83 1.70
C TYR A 462 18.34 15.60 2.44
N ASN A 463 19.62 15.27 2.21
CA ASN A 463 20.73 15.88 2.94
C ASN A 463 21.14 17.25 2.36
N ASN A 464 20.21 18.00 1.74
CA ASN A 464 20.46 19.27 1.06
C ASN A 464 21.63 19.22 0.04
N THR A 465 21.88 18.05 -0.53
CA THR A 465 22.98 17.85 -1.48
C THR A 465 22.47 18.15 -2.89
N PRO A 466 23.03 19.12 -3.63
CA PRO A 466 22.60 19.39 -5.00
C PRO A 466 22.73 18.14 -5.88
N PHE A 467 21.83 17.94 -6.85
CA PHE A 467 21.81 16.79 -7.76
C PHE A 467 23.20 16.36 -8.27
N GLN A 468 23.98 17.31 -8.78
CA GLN A 468 25.32 17.11 -9.35
C GLN A 468 26.38 16.68 -8.33
N ASN A 469 26.09 16.84 -7.04
CA ASN A 469 26.98 16.52 -5.92
C ASN A 469 26.51 15.29 -5.13
N LEU A 470 25.45 14.60 -5.59
CA LEU A 470 24.99 13.39 -4.93
C LEU A 470 26.13 12.35 -4.84
N PRO A 471 26.34 11.72 -3.68
CA PRO A 471 27.39 10.72 -3.52
C PRO A 471 27.33 9.65 -4.60
N THR A 472 28.46 9.12 -5.04
CA THR A 472 28.46 7.94 -5.92
C THR A 472 27.88 6.75 -5.17
N ASN A 473 27.24 5.84 -5.90
CA ASN A 473 26.77 4.58 -5.33
C ASN A 473 27.36 3.40 -6.12
N LYS A 474 27.21 2.18 -5.58
CA LYS A 474 27.88 0.97 -6.10
C LYS A 474 27.22 0.37 -7.36
N ILE A 475 26.07 0.89 -7.80
CA ILE A 475 25.22 0.27 -8.84
C ILE A 475 25.08 1.19 -10.06
N TRP A 476 24.76 2.46 -9.83
CA TRP A 476 24.45 3.43 -10.88
C TRP A 476 25.55 4.48 -11.02
N PHE A 477 26.01 4.67 -12.26
CA PHE A 477 26.98 5.72 -12.61
C PHE A 477 26.35 7.10 -12.84
N SER A 478 25.03 7.16 -13.04
CA SER A 478 24.29 8.41 -13.22
C SER A 478 22.83 8.25 -12.77
N ARG A 479 22.18 9.37 -12.47
CA ARG A 479 20.78 9.47 -12.03
C ARG A 479 19.96 10.21 -13.07
N VAL A 480 18.69 9.84 -13.19
CA VAL A 480 17.70 10.57 -13.99
C VAL A 480 16.78 11.42 -13.13
N GLY A 481 16.70 11.15 -11.83
CA GLY A 481 15.90 11.90 -10.87
C GLY A 481 16.58 12.00 -9.50
N HIS A 482 16.27 13.06 -8.77
CA HIS A 482 16.66 13.27 -7.38
C HIS A 482 15.47 13.88 -6.63
N GLN A 483 14.92 13.12 -5.68
CA GLN A 483 13.98 13.65 -4.71
C GLN A 483 14.79 14.27 -3.57
N TYR A 484 14.73 15.60 -3.45
CA TYR A 484 15.63 16.37 -2.58
C TYR A 484 14.98 16.89 -1.31
N SER A 485 13.66 16.78 -1.18
CA SER A 485 12.90 17.17 0.00
C SER A 485 11.60 16.37 0.08
N GLU A 486 11.23 15.97 1.31
CA GLU A 486 9.92 15.41 1.67
C GLU A 486 9.00 16.42 2.38
N THR A 487 9.47 17.68 2.49
CA THR A 487 8.80 18.77 3.24
C THR A 487 8.71 20.04 2.42
N GLY A 488 8.53 19.89 1.11
CA GLY A 488 8.41 20.99 0.18
C GLY A 488 7.09 21.73 0.27
N PHE A 489 7.06 22.95 -0.28
CA PHE A 489 5.85 23.74 -0.41
C PHE A 489 5.62 24.11 -1.89
N VAL A 490 4.46 23.73 -2.43
CA VAL A 490 4.02 24.07 -3.78
C VAL A 490 2.59 24.60 -3.73
N ASN A 491 2.32 25.75 -4.34
CA ASN A 491 0.97 26.30 -4.36
C ASN A 491 0.00 25.31 -5.04
N GLY A 492 -1.17 25.12 -4.44
CA GLY A 492 -2.15 24.14 -4.89
C GLY A 492 -2.11 22.82 -4.11
N ILE A 493 -1.15 22.67 -3.19
CA ILE A 493 -1.07 21.58 -2.21
C ILE A 493 -0.98 22.23 -0.81
N ASN A 494 -1.85 21.80 0.11
CA ASN A 494 -2.06 22.49 1.39
C ASN A 494 -1.25 21.88 2.55
N HIS A 495 -0.25 21.06 2.25
CA HIS A 495 0.64 20.40 3.18
C HIS A 495 1.99 20.14 2.50
N ASP A 496 2.88 19.45 3.21
CA ASP A 496 4.23 19.14 2.74
C ASP A 496 4.19 18.20 1.51
N VAL A 497 4.96 18.51 0.46
CA VAL A 497 5.04 17.69 -0.77
C VAL A 497 6.48 17.36 -1.13
N ASP A 498 6.66 16.17 -1.72
CA ASP A 498 7.94 15.73 -2.24
C ASP A 498 8.39 16.59 -3.43
N LEU A 499 9.66 17.02 -3.41
CA LEU A 499 10.24 17.86 -4.46
C LEU A 499 11.35 17.14 -5.20
N ASP A 500 11.29 17.22 -6.52
CA ASP A 500 12.19 16.53 -7.42
C ASP A 500 12.90 17.42 -8.43
N GLU A 501 14.11 17.01 -8.78
CA GLU A 501 14.81 17.43 -9.99
C GLU A 501 15.03 16.24 -10.92
N PHE A 502 14.74 16.40 -12.21
CA PHE A 502 14.93 15.37 -13.23
C PHE A 502 15.83 15.82 -14.37
N THR A 503 16.47 14.86 -15.05
CA THR A 503 17.19 15.10 -16.30
C THR A 503 16.36 14.64 -17.51
N GLN A 504 16.83 14.91 -18.72
CA GLN A 504 16.20 14.42 -19.95
C GLN A 504 16.01 12.89 -19.97
N GLY A 505 16.80 12.13 -19.22
CA GLY A 505 16.73 10.67 -19.16
C GLY A 505 15.42 10.13 -18.56
N ILE A 506 14.60 10.98 -17.95
CA ILE A 506 13.32 10.59 -17.35
C ILE A 506 12.20 10.37 -18.37
N PHE A 507 12.29 10.99 -19.55
CA PHE A 507 11.27 10.92 -20.60
C PHE A 507 11.32 9.57 -21.34
N LYS A 508 10.17 9.15 -21.86
CA LYS A 508 10.01 7.95 -22.69
C LYS A 508 10.50 8.14 -24.11
#